data_AF-A0A8I1RM43-F1
#
_entry.id   AF-A0A8I1RM43-F1
#
_cell.length_a   1.000
_cell.length_b   1.000
_cell.length_c   1.000
_cell.angle_alpha   90.00
_cell.angle_beta   90.00
_cell.angle_gamma   90.00
#
_symmetry.space_group_name_H-M   'P 1'
#
loop_
_entity.id
_entity.type
_entity.pdbx_description
1 polymer ?
#
loop_
_entity_poly.entity_id
_entity_poly.type
_entity_poly.pdbx_seq_one_letter_code
_entity_poly.pdbx_strand_id
1 'polypeptide(L)'
;MSVANHDALVDVIAGSAAAPLATPWLAARQQAALAGFRASGVPHRRVEDWKYSDLRTALQDSGTTIEAPQAANIFAGLAGCTLDLRDGRLVAALDGLPHGVEAVNLADGVVPGWVSENLGKTSRNGMADASLALMTGGLALRIKSGVMVEKPLCLNINSGGPDIA
;
A
#
# COMPACT_ATOMS: atom_id res chain seq x y z
N MET A 1 -22.79 -16.96 -15.36
CA MET A 1 -22.44 -16.62 -13.96
C MET A 1 -21.31 -17.56 -13.56
N SER A 2 -20.06 -17.18 -13.85
CA SER A 2 -18.90 -18.06 -13.66
C SER A 2 -18.42 -17.88 -12.23
N VAL A 3 -18.48 -18.94 -11.43
CA VAL A 3 -17.83 -18.99 -10.12
C VAL A 3 -16.33 -18.88 -10.40
N ALA A 4 -15.75 -17.70 -10.22
CA ALA A 4 -14.32 -17.53 -10.32
C ALA A 4 -13.69 -18.48 -9.29
N ASN A 5 -13.03 -19.52 -9.80
CA ASN A 5 -12.32 -20.50 -8.98
C ASN A 5 -11.35 -19.75 -8.05
N HIS A 6 -11.04 -20.30 -6.89
CA HIS A 6 -10.15 -19.67 -5.90
C HIS A 6 -8.87 -19.10 -6.53
N ASP A 7 -8.29 -19.85 -7.47
CA ASP A 7 -7.09 -19.50 -8.22
C ASP A 7 -7.31 -18.29 -9.16
N ALA A 8 -8.49 -18.18 -9.78
CA ALA A 8 -8.78 -17.11 -10.74
C ALA A 8 -8.81 -15.73 -10.07
N LEU A 9 -9.37 -15.60 -8.86
CA LEU A 9 -9.40 -14.32 -8.14
C LEU A 9 -7.99 -13.91 -7.70
N VAL A 10 -7.20 -14.87 -7.21
CA VAL A 10 -5.80 -14.66 -6.86
C VAL A 10 -5.00 -14.22 -8.08
N ASP A 11 -5.20 -14.85 -9.23
CA ASP A 11 -4.51 -14.51 -10.48
C ASP A 11 -4.93 -13.15 -11.03
N VAL A 12 -6.21 -12.76 -10.91
CA VAL A 12 -6.67 -11.41 -11.27
C VAL A 12 -5.98 -10.35 -10.41
N ILE A 13 -5.95 -10.56 -9.09
CA ILE A 13 -5.31 -9.65 -8.14
C ILE A 13 -3.80 -9.59 -8.41
N ALA A 14 -3.15 -10.74 -8.57
CA ALA A 14 -1.73 -10.85 -8.93
C ALA A 14 -1.41 -10.19 -10.27
N GLY A 15 -2.32 -10.31 -11.25
CA GLY A 15 -2.18 -9.76 -12.59
C GLY A 15 -2.38 -8.24 -12.66
N SER A 16 -3.01 -7.63 -11.65
CA SER A 16 -3.11 -6.17 -11.53
C SER A 16 -1.84 -5.49 -11.02
N ALA A 17 -0.77 -6.26 -10.74
CA ALA A 17 0.51 -5.71 -10.33
C ALA A 17 1.03 -4.74 -11.40
N ALA A 18 1.33 -3.51 -11.00
CA ALA A 18 2.09 -2.59 -11.83
C ALA A 18 3.50 -3.14 -12.07
N ALA A 19 4.22 -2.56 -13.04
CA ALA A 19 5.63 -2.87 -13.24
C ALA A 19 6.39 -2.80 -11.90
N PRO A 20 7.22 -3.81 -11.55
CA PRO A 20 7.96 -3.83 -10.31
C PRO A 20 8.76 -2.55 -10.14
N LEU A 21 8.87 -2.07 -8.91
CA LEU A 21 9.72 -0.94 -8.60
C LEU A 21 11.16 -1.25 -9.03
N ALA A 22 11.87 -0.25 -9.56
CA ALA A 22 13.13 -0.42 -10.30
C ALA A 22 14.34 -0.93 -9.47
N THR A 23 14.12 -1.49 -8.28
CA THR A 23 15.17 -1.93 -7.36
C THR A 23 15.20 -3.45 -7.21
N PRO A 24 16.38 -4.09 -7.39
CA PRO A 24 16.48 -5.55 -7.31
C PRO A 24 16.03 -6.15 -5.97
N TRP A 25 16.38 -5.53 -4.84
CA TRP A 25 16.04 -6.04 -3.51
C TRP A 25 14.52 -5.99 -3.25
N LEU A 26 13.84 -4.93 -3.71
CA LEU A 26 12.40 -4.78 -3.52
C LEU A 26 11.66 -5.70 -4.47
N ALA A 27 12.09 -5.80 -5.72
CA ALA A 27 11.52 -6.73 -6.69
C ALA A 27 11.56 -8.18 -6.17
N ALA A 28 12.70 -8.63 -5.60
CA ALA A 28 12.80 -9.94 -4.97
C ALA A 28 11.81 -10.11 -3.80
N ARG A 29 11.59 -9.04 -3.02
CA ARG A 29 10.63 -9.06 -1.91
C ARG A 29 9.18 -9.09 -2.37
N GLN A 30 8.84 -8.34 -3.43
CA GLN A 30 7.52 -8.36 -4.07
C GLN A 30 7.23 -9.75 -4.64
N GLN A 31 8.22 -10.40 -5.26
CA GLN A 31 8.09 -11.78 -5.76
C GLN A 31 7.84 -12.78 -4.63
N ALA A 32 8.59 -12.68 -3.52
CA ALA A 32 8.39 -13.54 -2.35
C ALA A 32 7.00 -13.32 -1.73
N ALA A 33 6.56 -12.08 -1.62
CA ALA A 33 5.22 -11.72 -1.13
C ALA A 33 4.14 -12.24 -2.07
N LEU A 34 4.33 -12.14 -3.39
CA LEU A 34 3.38 -12.67 -4.37
C LEU A 34 3.23 -14.19 -4.26
N ALA A 35 4.34 -14.92 -4.05
CA ALA A 35 4.30 -16.35 -3.80
C ALA A 35 3.57 -16.69 -2.49
N GLY A 36 3.80 -15.90 -1.43
CA GLY A 36 3.09 -16.01 -0.15
C GLY A 36 1.58 -15.80 -0.31
N PHE A 37 1.18 -14.74 -1.02
CA PHE A 37 -0.22 -14.44 -1.31
C PHE A 37 -0.88 -15.55 -2.14
N ARG A 38 -0.19 -16.09 -3.16
CA ARG A 38 -0.70 -17.24 -3.93
C ARG A 38 -0.91 -18.47 -3.05
N ALA A 39 0.00 -18.73 -2.11
CA ALA A 39 -0.11 -19.85 -1.20
C ALA A 39 -1.24 -19.68 -0.17
N SER A 40 -1.47 -18.46 0.34
CA SER A 40 -2.56 -18.18 1.29
C SER A 40 -3.92 -17.99 0.63
N GLY A 41 -3.91 -17.50 -0.61
CA GLY A 41 -5.06 -17.04 -1.37
C GLY A 41 -5.79 -15.85 -0.73
N VAL A 42 -6.93 -15.48 -1.33
CA VAL A 42 -7.81 -14.43 -0.79
C VAL A 42 -8.52 -14.95 0.47
N PRO A 43 -8.46 -14.20 1.60
CA PRO A 43 -9.11 -14.59 2.84
C PRO A 43 -10.62 -14.75 2.73
N HIS A 44 -11.16 -15.64 3.56
CA HIS A 44 -12.58 -15.99 3.59
C HIS A 44 -12.95 -16.60 4.96
N ARG A 45 -14.24 -16.87 5.18
CA ARG A 45 -14.77 -17.30 6.50
C ARG A 45 -14.20 -18.58 7.13
N ARG A 46 -13.42 -19.39 6.39
CA ARG A 46 -12.71 -20.57 6.98
C ARG A 46 -11.34 -20.21 7.56
N VAL A 47 -10.82 -19.02 7.26
CA VAL A 47 -9.65 -18.46 7.95
C VAL A 47 -10.16 -17.81 9.23
N GLU A 48 -9.63 -18.20 10.39
CA GLU A 48 -10.14 -17.76 11.69
C GLU A 48 -10.21 -16.23 11.82
N ASP A 49 -9.16 -15.51 11.40
CA ASP A 49 -9.10 -14.04 11.40
C ASP A 49 -10.17 -13.36 10.51
N TRP A 50 -10.81 -14.12 9.60
CA TRP A 50 -11.79 -13.65 8.62
C TRP A 50 -13.16 -14.33 8.78
N LYS A 51 -13.42 -14.99 9.91
CA LYS A 51 -14.68 -15.71 10.17
C LYS A 51 -15.95 -14.89 9.92
N TYR A 52 -15.87 -13.58 10.16
CA TYR A 52 -16.99 -12.64 10.02
C TYR A 52 -16.87 -11.68 8.83
N SER A 53 -15.79 -11.78 8.04
CA SER A 53 -15.51 -10.90 6.90
C SER A 53 -15.14 -11.75 5.70
N ASP A 54 -16.01 -11.88 4.70
CA ASP A 54 -15.73 -12.68 3.52
C ASP A 54 -15.22 -11.83 2.35
N LEU A 55 -13.92 -11.57 2.33
CA LEU A 55 -13.30 -10.75 1.30
C LEU A 55 -13.38 -11.39 -0.08
N ARG A 56 -13.28 -12.72 -0.16
CA ARG A 56 -13.39 -13.46 -1.44
C ARG A 56 -14.73 -13.18 -2.11
N THR A 57 -15.83 -13.33 -1.37
CA THR A 57 -17.16 -13.07 -1.90
C THR A 57 -17.32 -11.58 -2.26
N ALA A 58 -16.87 -10.67 -1.38
CA ALA A 58 -16.95 -9.24 -1.63
C ALA A 58 -16.23 -8.80 -2.93
N LEU A 59 -15.06 -9.39 -3.24
CA LEU A 59 -14.30 -9.07 -4.45
C LEU A 59 -14.87 -9.72 -5.73
N GLN A 60 -15.57 -10.84 -5.61
CA GLN A 60 -16.27 -11.44 -6.75
C GLN A 60 -17.47 -10.59 -7.19
N ASP A 61 -18.15 -9.97 -6.22
CA ASP A 61 -19.31 -9.13 -6.46
C ASP A 61 -18.93 -7.70 -6.91
N SER A 62 -17.68 -7.28 -6.69
CA SER A 62 -17.20 -5.92 -6.97
C SER A 62 -16.78 -5.67 -8.43
N GLY A 63 -17.44 -6.30 -9.41
CA GLY A 63 -17.12 -6.22 -10.85
C GLY A 63 -17.24 -4.83 -11.49
N THR A 64 -17.30 -3.76 -10.70
CA THR A 64 -17.40 -2.37 -11.16
C THR A 64 -16.21 -1.59 -10.63
N THR A 65 -15.40 -1.02 -11.53
CA THR A 65 -14.48 0.06 -11.19
C THR A 65 -15.32 1.24 -10.72
N ILE A 66 -15.36 1.46 -9.41
CA ILE A 66 -15.99 2.66 -8.87
C ILE A 66 -14.94 3.77 -9.02
N GLU A 67 -15.24 4.78 -9.83
CA GLU A 67 -14.51 6.04 -9.74
C GLU A 67 -14.65 6.54 -8.31
N ALA A 68 -13.57 6.43 -7.53
CA ALA A 68 -13.54 7.03 -6.23
C ALA A 68 -13.62 8.55 -6.44
N PRO A 69 -14.63 9.23 -5.87
CA PRO A 69 -14.63 10.68 -5.90
C PRO A 69 -13.32 11.16 -5.29
N GLN A 70 -12.71 12.21 -5.88
CA GLN A 70 -11.51 12.80 -5.32
C GLN A 70 -11.84 13.25 -3.88
N ALA A 71 -11.34 12.50 -2.90
CA ALA A 71 -11.65 12.77 -1.52
C ALA A 71 -11.00 14.10 -1.13
N ALA A 72 -11.79 14.98 -0.54
CA ALA A 72 -11.29 16.25 -0.02
C ALA A 72 -10.20 15.97 1.02
N ASN A 73 -9.18 16.82 1.09
CA ASN A 73 -8.19 16.76 2.15
C ASN A 73 -8.89 17.02 3.50
N ILE A 74 -9.13 15.95 4.26
CA ILE A 74 -9.78 16.01 5.58
C ILE A 74 -8.96 16.76 6.63
N PHE A 75 -7.68 17.01 6.34
CA PHE A 75 -6.77 17.77 7.17
C PHE A 75 -6.72 19.26 6.81
N ALA A 76 -7.57 19.73 5.90
CA ALA A 76 -7.66 21.14 5.54
C ALA A 76 -7.83 22.01 6.80
N GLY A 77 -6.96 22.99 6.97
CA GLY A 77 -6.97 23.91 8.13
C GLY A 77 -6.18 23.42 9.35
N LEU A 78 -5.67 22.19 9.37
CA LEU A 78 -4.71 21.77 10.40
C LEU A 78 -3.33 22.37 10.11
N ALA A 79 -2.77 23.05 11.10
CA ALA A 79 -1.39 23.53 11.04
C ALA A 79 -0.41 22.36 11.21
N GLY A 80 0.06 21.78 10.11
CA GLY A 80 0.95 20.63 10.11
C GLY A 80 1.57 20.36 8.74
N CYS A 81 2.31 19.25 8.64
CA CYS A 81 2.86 18.77 7.37
C CYS A 81 1.91 17.73 6.81
N THR A 82 1.47 17.89 5.56
CA THR A 82 0.62 16.92 4.86
C THR A 82 1.43 16.19 3.80
N LEU A 83 1.38 14.86 3.82
CA LEU A 83 2.01 13.97 2.85
C LEU A 83 0.91 13.25 2.08
N ASP A 84 0.74 13.61 0.82
CA ASP A 84 -0.27 13.07 -0.08
C ASP A 84 0.27 11.84 -0.81
N LEU A 85 -0.47 10.74 -0.72
CA LEU A 85 -0.29 9.54 -1.51
C LEU A 85 -1.48 9.36 -2.46
N ARG A 86 -1.21 9.14 -3.74
CA ARG A 86 -2.20 8.84 -4.78
C ARG A 86 -1.89 7.51 -5.43
N ASP A 87 -2.84 6.59 -5.43
CA ASP A 87 -2.72 5.26 -6.05
C ASP A 87 -1.45 4.51 -5.62
N GLY A 88 -1.15 4.61 -4.31
CA GLY A 88 0.03 3.99 -3.70
C GLY A 88 1.36 4.71 -3.94
N ARG A 89 1.38 5.85 -4.63
CA ARG A 89 2.58 6.66 -4.88
C ARG A 89 2.56 7.95 -4.07
N LEU A 90 3.72 8.33 -3.52
CA LEU A 90 3.87 9.65 -2.91
C LEU A 90 3.87 10.72 -4.00
N VAL A 91 3.01 11.73 -3.86
CA VAL A 91 2.94 12.90 -4.77
C VAL A 91 3.35 14.20 -4.08
N ALA A 92 3.31 14.23 -2.74
CA ALA A 92 3.79 15.37 -1.98
C ALA A 92 5.32 15.50 -2.07
N ALA A 93 5.79 16.74 -2.10
CA ALA A 93 7.20 17.04 -1.91
C ALA A 93 7.61 16.71 -0.46
N LEU A 94 8.86 16.26 -0.29
CA LEU A 94 9.44 15.91 1.01
C LEU A 94 10.24 17.07 1.63
N ASP A 95 10.07 18.28 1.10
CA ASP A 95 10.59 19.49 1.70
C ASP A 95 9.75 19.94 2.91
N GLY A 96 10.37 20.60 3.88
CA GLY A 96 9.65 21.14 5.04
C GLY A 96 9.19 20.10 6.08
N LEU A 97 9.76 18.90 6.08
CA LEU A 97 9.53 17.93 7.16
C LEU A 97 9.94 18.52 8.52
N PRO A 98 9.19 18.21 9.61
CA PRO A 98 9.57 18.63 10.95
C PRO A 98 10.96 18.14 11.33
N HIS A 99 11.64 18.90 12.20
CA HIS A 99 12.96 18.54 12.69
C HIS A 99 12.98 17.12 13.27
N GLY A 100 13.90 16.30 12.80
CA GLY A 100 14.08 14.92 13.26
C GLY A 100 13.15 13.88 12.63
N VAL A 101 12.29 14.29 11.69
CA VAL A 101 11.53 13.40 10.81
C VAL A 101 12.31 13.17 9.53
N GLU A 102 12.41 11.92 9.12
CA GLU A 102 12.94 11.51 7.81
C GLU A 102 11.84 10.82 7.02
N ALA A 103 11.77 11.11 5.72
CA ALA A 103 10.86 10.48 4.79
C ALA A 103 11.60 10.02 3.54
N VAL A 104 11.15 8.92 2.95
CA VAL A 104 11.69 8.36 1.72
C VAL A 104 10.54 7.95 0.82
N ASN A 105 10.56 8.41 -0.42
CA ASN A 105 9.68 7.90 -1.46
C ASN A 105 10.18 6.53 -1.91
N LEU A 106 9.38 5.49 -1.71
CA LEU A 106 9.75 4.12 -2.08
C LEU A 106 9.84 3.93 -3.61
N ALA A 107 9.28 4.85 -4.39
CA ALA A 107 9.36 4.81 -5.85
C ALA A 107 10.73 5.25 -6.41
N ASP A 108 11.54 5.99 -5.64
CA ASP A 108 12.83 6.54 -6.12
C ASP A 108 13.93 5.48 -6.21
N GLY A 109 13.72 4.33 -5.57
CA GLY A 109 14.57 3.15 -5.65
C GLY A 109 15.81 3.16 -4.74
N VAL A 110 16.45 4.30 -4.51
CA VAL A 110 17.54 4.35 -3.52
C VAL A 110 16.94 4.60 -2.14
N VAL A 111 16.92 3.57 -1.30
CA VAL A 111 16.41 3.67 0.07
C VAL A 111 17.52 3.46 1.12
N PRO A 112 17.44 4.11 2.28
CA PRO A 112 18.34 3.85 3.41
C PRO A 112 18.19 2.44 3.98
N GLY A 113 19.24 1.95 4.66
CA GLY A 113 19.28 0.63 5.28
C GLY A 113 18.08 0.36 6.20
N TRP A 114 17.66 1.34 7.00
CA TRP A 114 16.52 1.19 7.90
C TRP A 114 15.20 0.89 7.17
N VAL A 115 15.06 1.30 5.90
CA VAL A 115 13.89 0.96 5.08
C VAL A 115 14.02 -0.48 4.57
N SER A 116 15.11 -0.78 3.88
CA SER A 116 15.34 -2.12 3.28
C SER A 116 15.37 -3.22 4.34
N GLU A 117 15.87 -2.91 5.53
CA GLU A 117 15.93 -3.85 6.64
C GLU A 117 14.54 -4.11 7.26
N ASN A 118 13.57 -3.20 7.17
CA ASN A 118 12.31 -3.35 7.94
C ASN A 118 11.06 -3.56 7.08
N LEU A 119 11.02 -3.07 5.84
CA LEU A 119 9.84 -3.13 4.98
C LEU A 119 9.34 -4.57 4.82
N GLY A 120 8.11 -4.89 5.23
CA GLY A 120 7.56 -6.25 5.05
C GLY A 120 8.11 -7.32 6.01
N LYS A 121 8.71 -6.97 7.16
CA LYS A 121 9.08 -7.95 8.20
C LYS A 121 7.96 -8.27 9.20
N THR A 122 7.05 -7.34 9.44
CA THR A 122 6.18 -7.35 10.64
C THR A 122 4.88 -8.14 10.47
N SER A 123 4.34 -8.27 9.25
CA SER A 123 3.08 -8.96 8.99
C SER A 123 3.23 -9.96 7.86
N ARG A 124 2.99 -11.24 8.16
CA ARG A 124 2.98 -12.35 7.19
C ARG A 124 1.61 -13.00 7.20
N ASN A 125 0.65 -12.30 6.62
CA ASN A 125 -0.66 -12.85 6.28
C ASN A 125 -0.94 -12.54 4.81
N GLY A 126 -1.92 -13.24 4.23
CA GLY A 126 -2.19 -13.13 2.79
C GLY A 126 -2.44 -11.71 2.31
N MET A 127 -3.07 -10.84 3.11
CA MET A 127 -3.32 -9.45 2.70
C MET A 127 -2.08 -8.56 2.82
N ALA A 128 -1.21 -8.80 3.80
CA ALA A 128 0.08 -8.12 3.88
C ALA A 128 0.98 -8.52 2.71
N ASP A 129 0.98 -9.80 2.37
CA ASP A 129 1.69 -10.34 1.20
C ASP A 129 1.13 -9.76 -0.11
N ALA A 130 -0.20 -9.68 -0.25
CA ALA A 130 -0.84 -9.04 -1.40
C ALA A 130 -0.46 -7.55 -1.48
N SER A 131 -0.54 -6.81 -0.38
CA SER A 131 -0.22 -5.38 -0.34
C SER A 131 1.24 -5.12 -0.73
N LEU A 132 2.17 -5.94 -0.23
CA LEU A 132 3.59 -5.84 -0.57
C LEU A 132 3.85 -6.27 -2.02
N ALA A 133 3.20 -7.32 -2.52
CA ALA A 133 3.34 -7.76 -3.90
C ALA A 133 2.88 -6.70 -4.91
N LEU A 134 1.79 -6.00 -4.60
CA LEU A 134 1.10 -5.07 -5.51
C LEU A 134 1.47 -3.61 -5.32
N MET A 135 2.29 -3.27 -4.33
CA MET A 135 2.67 -1.88 -4.08
C MET A 135 3.34 -1.25 -5.31
N THR A 136 2.92 -0.04 -5.64
CA THR A 136 3.43 0.75 -6.78
C THR A 136 4.47 1.79 -6.36
N GLY A 137 4.63 1.99 -5.06
CA GLY A 137 5.43 3.03 -4.43
C GLY A 137 5.12 3.08 -2.95
N GLY A 138 5.25 4.25 -2.35
CA GLY A 138 4.80 4.50 -0.99
C GLY A 138 5.73 5.44 -0.24
N LEU A 139 5.46 5.59 1.05
CA LEU A 139 6.19 6.46 1.95
C LEU A 139 6.80 5.61 3.07
N ALA A 140 8.12 5.66 3.23
CA ALA A 140 8.76 5.24 4.47
C ALA A 140 9.03 6.47 5.33
N LEU A 141 8.59 6.43 6.58
CA LEU A 141 8.72 7.53 7.55
C LEU A 141 9.48 7.04 8.78
N ARG A 142 10.42 7.86 9.28
CA ARG A 142 11.17 7.59 10.51
C ARG A 142 11.23 8.84 11.38
N ILE A 143 10.86 8.67 12.65
CA ILE A 143 11.06 9.69 13.69
C ILE A 143 12.30 9.29 14.49
N LYS A 144 13.28 10.19 14.60
CA LYS A 144 14.50 9.91 15.37
C LYS A 144 14.21 9.74 16.86
N SER A 145 15.03 8.95 17.53
CA SER A 145 14.91 8.73 18.98
C SER A 145 14.96 10.05 19.74
N GLY A 146 14.08 10.21 20.73
CA GLY A 146 14.00 11.40 21.58
C GLY A 146 13.40 12.65 20.91
N VAL A 147 12.93 12.55 19.66
CA VAL A 147 12.29 13.67 18.96
C VAL A 147 10.79 13.70 19.24
N MET A 148 10.31 14.83 19.74
CA MET A 148 8.88 15.15 19.81
C MET A 148 8.49 15.97 18.58
N VAL A 149 7.56 15.46 17.78
CA VAL A 149 7.02 16.20 16.63
C VAL A 149 5.84 17.05 17.12
N GLU A 150 6.04 18.37 17.20
CA GLU A 150 5.05 19.27 17.82
C GLU A 150 3.77 19.47 17.00
N LYS A 151 3.90 19.45 15.67
CA LYS A 151 2.78 19.59 14.73
C LYS A 151 2.41 18.24 14.12
N PRO A 152 1.14 17.99 13.79
CA PRO A 152 0.74 16.71 13.19
C PRO A 152 1.42 16.48 11.83
N LEU A 153 1.75 15.21 11.59
CA LEU A 153 2.04 14.66 10.26
C LEU A 153 0.77 14.03 9.72
N CYS A 154 0.19 14.65 8.70
CA CYS A 154 -1.06 14.25 8.09
C CYS A 154 -0.76 13.36 6.87
N LEU A 155 -1.13 12.08 6.93
CA LEU A 155 -0.99 11.16 5.80
C LEU A 155 -2.33 11.07 5.08
N ASN A 156 -2.39 11.59 3.86
CA ASN A 156 -3.60 11.62 3.06
C ASN A 156 -3.47 10.60 1.92
N ILE A 157 -4.19 9.48 2.01
CA ILE A 157 -4.10 8.36 1.06
C ILE A 157 -5.38 8.33 0.23
N ASN A 158 -5.25 8.64 -1.06
CA ASN A 158 -6.37 8.70 -1.98
C ASN A 158 -6.13 7.80 -3.19
N SER A 159 -7.21 7.30 -3.76
CA SER A 159 -7.20 6.72 -5.10
C SER A 159 -7.64 7.78 -6.11
N GLY A 160 -6.91 7.92 -7.21
CA GLY A 160 -7.30 8.78 -8.33
C GLY A 160 -8.19 8.01 -9.31
N GLY A 161 -9.24 8.66 -9.81
CA GLY A 161 -9.71 8.34 -11.16
C GLY A 161 -8.65 8.78 -12.19
N PRO A 162 -8.64 8.21 -13.41
CA PRO A 162 -7.68 8.62 -14.44
C PRO A 162 -7.76 10.15 -14.66
N ASP A 163 -6.60 10.80 -14.80
CA ASP A 163 -6.54 12.19 -15.28
C ASP A 163 -7.19 12.21 -16.67
N ILE A 164 -8.44 12.66 -16.72
CA ILE A 164 -9.09 13.04 -17.97
C ILE A 164 -8.45 14.35 -18.44
N ALA A 165 -7.43 14.21 -19.28
CA ALA A 165 -6.88 15.30 -20.09
C ALA A 165 -7.86 15.71 -21.20
#